data_AF-A0A969VWT3-F1
#
_entry.id   AF-A0A969VWT3-F1
#
_cell.length_a   1.000
_cell.length_b   1.000
_cell.length_c   1.000
_cell.angle_alpha   90.00
_cell.angle_beta   90.00
_cell.angle_gamma   90.00
#
_symmetry.space_group_name_H-M   'P 1'
#
loop_
_entity.id
_entity.type
_entity.pdbx_description
1 polymer ?
#
loop_
_entity_poly.entity_id
_entity_poly.type
_entity_poly.pdbx_seq_one_letter_code
_entity_poly.pdbx_strand_id
1 'polypeptide(L)'
;MSDINFQNIETQNRYQKFLYGYEYIFNNLVTLYKKNKLPNKIIFNGSDGIGKATLVYHLTNFILSNNESNPYDVDAKEIQQNNKSYLDLVNNSNFNFKHLKVDDYKKIISIEETREIINFFNKSSINSKPKIFFLEGAESLNKNSSNSILKILEELPDNNYFFLSYLENKFLLDTIKSRCFNYRLFLSSKETPLIKEKLITQYETNKTIIKDLT
;
A
#
# COMPACT_ATOMS: atom_id res chain seq x y z
N MET A 1 -32.87 7.18 -2.24
CA MET A 1 -31.76 7.65 -1.36
C MET A 1 -30.81 6.47 -1.28
N SER A 2 -29.75 6.55 -2.07
CA SER A 2 -29.00 5.40 -2.60
C SER A 2 -28.25 4.60 -1.54
N ASP A 3 -28.45 3.29 -1.65
CA ASP A 3 -27.83 2.17 -0.97
C ASP A 3 -26.33 2.37 -0.69
N ILE A 4 -25.96 2.41 0.60
CA ILE A 4 -24.61 2.02 1.01
C ILE A 4 -24.73 0.58 1.51
N ASN A 5 -24.58 -0.35 0.58
CA ASN A 5 -24.52 -1.77 0.86
C ASN A 5 -23.15 -2.09 1.51
N PHE A 6 -23.09 -2.00 2.83
CA PHE A 6 -21.89 -2.26 3.65
C PHE A 6 -21.49 -3.75 3.73
N GLN A 7 -22.06 -4.65 2.91
CA GLN A 7 -21.80 -6.09 2.99
C GLN A 7 -20.70 -6.67 2.06
N ASN A 8 -19.88 -5.89 1.34
CA ASN A 8 -18.88 -6.48 0.40
C ASN A 8 -17.47 -5.88 0.39
N ILE A 9 -17.03 -5.13 1.41
CA ILE A 9 -15.71 -4.46 1.40
C ILE A 9 -14.93 -4.70 2.72
N GLU A 10 -14.89 -5.95 3.16
CA GLU A 10 -13.74 -6.49 3.92
C GLU A 10 -12.83 -7.34 3.01
N THR A 11 -13.28 -7.66 1.80
CA THR A 11 -12.56 -8.48 0.81
C THR A 11 -11.67 -7.66 -0.14
N GLN A 12 -11.56 -6.34 0.06
CA GLN A 12 -10.44 -5.58 -0.51
C GLN A 12 -9.25 -5.71 0.44
N ASN A 13 -8.49 -6.82 0.32
CA ASN A 13 -7.35 -7.22 1.15
C ASN A 13 -6.39 -6.10 1.59
N ARG A 14 -6.34 -4.96 0.88
CA ARG A 14 -5.51 -3.80 1.20
C ARG A 14 -6.00 -2.92 2.35
N TYR A 15 -7.29 -2.96 2.70
CA TYR A 15 -7.86 -2.16 3.82
C TYR A 15 -7.95 -2.97 5.11
N GLN A 16 -7.20 -4.05 5.24
CA GLN A 16 -7.20 -4.81 6.47
C GLN A 16 -6.59 -4.01 7.61
N LYS A 17 -7.23 -4.07 8.79
CA LYS A 17 -6.74 -3.37 9.98
C LYS A 17 -5.62 -4.11 10.69
N PHE A 18 -5.54 -5.42 10.55
CA PHE A 18 -4.48 -6.25 11.12
C PHE A 18 -3.52 -6.72 10.02
N LEU A 19 -2.23 -6.49 10.23
CA LEU A 19 -1.19 -7.07 9.39
C LEU A 19 -0.82 -8.45 9.94
N TYR A 20 -1.17 -9.50 9.21
CA TYR A 20 -0.75 -10.86 9.51
C TYR A 20 0.43 -11.26 8.62
N GLY A 21 1.54 -11.70 9.23
CA GLY A 21 2.77 -11.98 8.52
C GLY A 21 3.59 -10.71 8.22
N TYR A 22 4.79 -10.90 7.70
CA TYR A 22 5.74 -9.83 7.36
C TYR A 22 6.16 -8.94 8.53
N GLU A 23 5.99 -9.38 9.78
CA GLU A 23 6.26 -8.59 10.97
C GLU A 23 7.73 -8.10 11.00
N TYR A 24 8.66 -8.98 10.60
CA TYR A 24 10.07 -8.63 10.46
C TYR A 24 10.30 -7.52 9.42
N ILE A 25 9.71 -7.65 8.23
CA ILE A 25 9.84 -6.68 7.14
C ILE A 25 9.23 -5.34 7.56
N PHE A 26 8.02 -5.37 8.12
CA PHE A 26 7.33 -4.19 8.60
C PHE A 26 8.11 -3.46 9.69
N ASN A 27 8.61 -4.17 10.71
CA ASN A 27 9.42 -3.59 11.77
C ASN A 27 10.72 -2.97 11.24
N ASN A 28 11.35 -3.60 10.25
CA ASN A 28 12.52 -3.04 9.59
C ASN A 28 12.19 -1.71 8.89
N LEU A 29 11.11 -1.68 8.09
CA LEU A 29 10.64 -0.47 7.41
C LEU A 29 10.30 0.66 8.39
N VAL A 30 9.57 0.34 9.47
CA VAL A 30 9.26 1.28 10.56
C VAL A 30 10.54 1.84 11.19
N THR A 31 11.51 0.96 11.47
CA THR A 31 12.80 1.36 12.06
C THR A 31 13.58 2.28 11.13
N LEU A 32 13.61 1.98 9.83
CA LEU A 32 14.26 2.82 8.84
C LEU A 32 13.58 4.18 8.73
N TYR A 33 12.24 4.22 8.75
CA TYR A 33 11.49 5.48 8.71
C TYR A 33 11.79 6.35 9.93
N LYS A 34 11.71 5.78 11.15
CA LYS A 34 12.03 6.49 12.40
C LYS A 34 13.47 7.04 12.43
N LYS A 35 14.39 6.41 11.69
CA LYS A 35 15.79 6.85 11.56
C LYS A 35 16.06 7.80 10.40
N ASN A 36 15.02 8.23 9.66
CA ASN A 36 15.15 9.00 8.42
C ASN A 36 16.06 8.31 7.38
N LYS A 37 16.01 6.98 7.33
CA LYS A 37 16.81 6.11 6.44
C LYS A 37 15.95 5.19 5.58
N LEU A 38 14.62 5.36 5.58
CA LEU A 38 13.74 4.59 4.71
C LEU A 38 14.03 4.97 3.25
N PRO A 39 14.32 4.01 2.36
CA PRO A 39 14.47 4.33 0.95
C PRO A 39 13.18 4.95 0.40
N ASN A 40 13.30 6.09 -0.26
CA ASN A 40 12.16 6.81 -0.83
C ASN A 40 11.54 6.08 -2.03
N LYS A 41 12.22 5.08 -2.61
CA LYS A 41 11.81 4.34 -3.80
C LYS A 41 11.88 2.85 -3.48
N ILE A 42 10.72 2.21 -3.31
CA ILE A 42 10.64 0.81 -2.89
C ILE A 42 9.79 0.01 -3.86
N ILE A 43 10.29 -1.17 -4.25
CA ILE A 43 9.53 -2.17 -4.98
C ILE A 43 9.21 -3.33 -4.04
N PHE A 44 7.95 -3.71 -3.95
CA PHE A 44 7.48 -4.93 -3.29
C PHE A 44 7.15 -5.98 -4.35
N ASN A 45 7.87 -7.11 -4.34
CA ASN A 45 7.64 -8.20 -5.27
C ASN A 45 7.16 -9.45 -4.53
N GLY A 46 6.45 -10.34 -5.22
CA GLY A 46 5.96 -11.60 -4.66
C GLY A 46 4.77 -12.12 -5.45
N SER A 47 4.33 -13.33 -5.13
CA SER A 47 3.20 -13.98 -5.79
C SER A 47 1.90 -13.17 -5.67
N ASP A 48 0.92 -13.44 -6.53
CA ASP A 48 -0.38 -12.77 -6.43
C ASP A 48 -1.09 -13.11 -5.12
N GLY A 49 -1.87 -12.17 -4.57
CA GLY A 49 -2.60 -12.35 -3.31
C GLY A 49 -1.74 -12.45 -2.04
N ILE A 50 -0.41 -12.33 -2.13
CA ILE A 50 0.52 -12.52 -1.00
C ILE A 50 0.44 -11.40 0.06
N GLY A 51 -0.30 -10.31 -0.17
CA GLY A 51 -0.44 -9.20 0.79
C GLY A 51 0.45 -7.98 0.52
N LYS A 52 0.97 -7.81 -0.72
CA LYS A 52 1.79 -6.65 -1.12
C LYS A 52 1.10 -5.31 -0.81
N ALA A 53 -0.12 -5.14 -1.30
CA ALA A 53 -0.90 -3.92 -1.08
C ALA A 53 -1.21 -3.72 0.41
N THR A 54 -1.57 -4.77 1.13
CA THR A 54 -1.81 -4.74 2.58
C THR A 54 -0.61 -4.15 3.32
N LEU A 55 0.59 -4.71 3.12
CA LEU A 55 1.81 -4.20 3.73
C LEU A 55 2.06 -2.71 3.42
N VAL A 56 1.87 -2.30 2.17
CA VAL A 56 2.01 -0.90 1.76
C VAL A 56 1.01 0.01 2.47
N TYR A 57 -0.24 -0.41 2.62
CA TYR A 57 -1.26 0.36 3.33
C TYR A 57 -0.97 0.49 4.82
N HIS A 58 -0.50 -0.58 5.48
CA HIS A 58 -0.06 -0.49 6.88
C HIS A 58 1.14 0.46 7.03
N LEU A 59 2.13 0.39 6.14
CA LEU A 59 3.29 1.28 6.20
C LEU A 59 2.88 2.74 5.95
N THR A 60 2.01 2.97 4.97
CA THR A 60 1.45 4.28 4.66
C THR A 60 0.68 4.83 5.85
N ASN A 61 -0.16 4.02 6.49
CA ASN A 61 -0.91 4.45 7.66
C ASN A 61 0.00 4.79 8.83
N PHE A 62 1.01 3.96 9.12
CA PHE A 62 2.04 4.26 10.12
C PHE A 62 2.70 5.62 9.86
N ILE A 63 3.14 5.88 8.62
CA ILE A 63 3.80 7.13 8.25
C ILE A 63 2.86 8.34 8.40
N LEU A 64 1.63 8.24 7.89
CA LEU A 64 0.73 9.39 7.83
C LEU A 64 0.01 9.66 9.16
N SER A 65 -0.17 8.66 10.01
CA SER A 65 -0.89 8.80 11.29
C SER A 65 0.00 9.10 12.49
N ASN A 66 1.33 9.19 12.33
CA ASN A 66 2.29 9.32 13.44
C ASN A 66 2.00 10.46 14.45
N ASN A 67 1.34 11.54 14.02
CA ASN A 67 1.00 12.70 14.86
C ASN A 67 -0.53 12.88 15.04
N GLU A 68 -1.31 11.82 14.82
CA GLU A 68 -2.77 11.83 15.00
C GLU A 68 -3.16 11.28 16.38
N SER A 69 -4.39 11.55 16.83
CA SER A 69 -4.88 11.06 18.14
C SER A 69 -4.90 9.53 18.24
N ASN A 70 -5.14 8.85 17.12
CA ASN A 70 -5.26 7.39 17.03
C ASN A 70 -4.23 6.87 16.01
N PRO A 71 -2.92 6.91 16.31
CA PRO A 71 -1.88 6.50 15.37
C PRO A 71 -1.90 4.98 15.13
N TYR A 72 -1.17 4.53 14.12
CA TYR A 72 -0.93 3.10 13.89
C TYR A 72 -0.28 2.44 15.11
N ASP A 73 -0.80 1.30 15.54
CA ASP A 73 -0.20 0.50 16.61
C ASP A 73 0.88 -0.42 16.03
N VAL A 74 2.15 -0.03 16.23
CA VAL A 74 3.29 -0.78 15.72
C VAL A 74 3.40 -2.14 16.41
N ASP A 75 3.11 -2.25 17.70
CA ASP A 75 3.31 -3.50 18.44
C ASP A 75 2.20 -4.50 18.13
N ALA A 76 0.96 -4.05 18.11
CA ALA A 76 -0.21 -4.87 17.74
C ALA A 76 -0.34 -5.12 16.23
N LYS A 77 0.42 -4.40 15.39
CA LYS A 77 0.32 -4.46 13.92
C LYS A 77 -1.08 -4.09 13.43
N GLU A 78 -1.67 -3.11 14.10
CA GLU A 78 -3.08 -2.78 14.00
C GLU A 78 -3.31 -1.32 13.61
N ILE A 79 -4.28 -1.11 12.73
CA ILE A 79 -4.86 0.19 12.43
C ILE A 79 -6.11 0.37 13.27
N GLN A 80 -6.09 1.36 14.17
CA GLN A 80 -7.22 1.65 15.05
C GLN A 80 -8.46 2.07 14.26
N GLN A 81 -9.65 1.67 14.75
CA GLN A 81 -10.95 1.95 14.12
C GLN A 81 -11.14 3.44 13.75
N ASN A 82 -10.73 4.34 14.65
CA ASN A 82 -10.93 5.79 14.54
C ASN A 82 -9.67 6.53 14.05
N ASN A 83 -8.74 5.83 13.38
CA ASN A 83 -7.55 6.42 12.78
C ASN A 83 -7.94 7.31 11.58
N LYS A 84 -7.67 8.61 11.68
CA LYS A 84 -8.09 9.58 10.65
C LYS A 84 -7.44 9.29 9.30
N SER A 85 -6.13 9.11 9.27
CA SER A 85 -5.41 8.78 8.03
C SER A 85 -5.97 7.53 7.37
N TYR A 86 -6.34 6.50 8.14
CA TYR A 86 -6.95 5.27 7.61
C TYR A 86 -8.30 5.55 6.96
N LEU A 87 -9.18 6.30 7.63
CA LEU A 87 -10.47 6.68 7.06
C LEU A 87 -10.29 7.49 5.78
N ASP A 88 -9.33 8.40 5.74
CA ASP A 88 -9.00 9.19 4.54
C ASP A 88 -8.44 8.30 3.40
N LEU A 89 -7.68 7.25 3.73
CA LEU A 89 -7.16 6.28 2.75
C LEU A 89 -8.28 5.41 2.17
N VAL A 90 -9.20 4.92 3.01
CA VAL A 90 -10.35 4.10 2.58
C VAL A 90 -11.30 4.90 1.68
N ASN A 91 -11.52 6.17 2.02
CA ASN A 91 -12.38 7.08 1.27
C ASN A 91 -11.69 7.72 0.05
N ASN A 92 -10.42 7.39 -0.21
CA ASN A 92 -9.59 8.02 -1.25
C ASN A 92 -9.55 9.56 -1.17
N SER A 93 -9.67 10.13 0.04
CA SER A 93 -9.69 11.57 0.30
C SER A 93 -8.35 12.10 0.83
N ASN A 94 -7.36 11.24 1.06
CA ASN A 94 -6.06 11.64 1.55
C ASN A 94 -5.25 12.39 0.46
N PHE A 95 -4.96 13.67 0.65
CA PHE A 95 -4.19 14.47 -0.31
C PHE A 95 -2.71 14.10 -0.42
N ASN A 96 -2.16 13.43 0.60
CA ASN A 96 -0.77 13.00 0.67
C ASN A 96 -0.60 11.53 0.29
N PHE A 97 -1.66 10.82 -0.09
CA PHE A 97 -1.58 9.47 -0.60
C PHE A 97 -2.38 9.30 -1.88
N LYS A 98 -1.78 8.65 -2.88
CA LYS A 98 -2.51 8.15 -4.05
C LYS A 98 -2.11 6.72 -4.34
N HIS A 99 -3.11 5.93 -4.73
CA HIS A 99 -2.94 4.57 -5.19
C HIS A 99 -3.46 4.47 -6.62
N LEU A 100 -2.59 4.08 -7.54
CA LEU A 100 -2.96 3.67 -8.90
C LEU A 100 -2.81 2.16 -9.02
N LYS A 101 -3.91 1.49 -9.33
CA LYS A 101 -3.93 0.07 -9.69
C LYS A 101 -4.38 -0.04 -11.14
N VAL A 102 -3.74 -0.93 -11.88
CA VAL A 102 -4.15 -1.31 -13.24
C VAL A 102 -5.61 -1.75 -13.20
N ASP A 103 -6.44 -1.09 -13.99
CA ASP A 103 -7.84 -1.48 -14.17
C ASP A 103 -7.91 -2.89 -14.77
N ASP A 104 -8.73 -3.77 -14.19
CA ASP A 104 -8.88 -5.15 -14.67
C ASP A 104 -9.31 -5.21 -16.15
N TYR A 105 -9.98 -4.15 -16.65
CA TYR A 105 -10.34 -3.99 -18.06
C TYR A 105 -9.21 -3.41 -18.91
N LYS A 106 -8.32 -2.59 -18.34
CA LYS A 106 -7.16 -2.01 -19.03
C LYS A 106 -5.89 -2.75 -18.64
N LYS A 107 -5.40 -3.64 -19.51
CA LYS A 107 -4.18 -4.43 -19.27
C LYS A 107 -2.87 -3.62 -19.19
N ILE A 108 -2.91 -2.30 -19.35
CA ILE A 108 -1.73 -1.44 -19.51
C ILE A 108 -1.93 -0.14 -18.75
N ILE A 109 -0.89 0.32 -18.07
CA ILE A 109 -0.82 1.67 -17.48
C ILE A 109 -0.55 2.68 -18.58
N SER A 110 -1.45 3.64 -18.77
CA SER A 110 -1.35 4.64 -19.84
C SER A 110 -0.34 5.75 -19.51
N ILE A 111 0.04 6.53 -20.52
CA ILE A 111 0.93 7.67 -20.30
C ILE A 111 0.22 8.79 -19.51
N GLU A 112 -1.08 8.95 -19.70
CA GLU A 112 -1.93 9.88 -18.94
C GLU A 112 -1.89 9.53 -17.45
N GLU A 113 -2.04 8.25 -17.10
CA GLU A 113 -1.94 7.78 -15.72
C GLU A 113 -0.56 8.07 -15.13
N THR A 114 0.53 7.87 -15.90
CA THR A 114 1.88 8.25 -15.42
C THR A 114 2.06 9.76 -15.21
N ARG A 115 1.37 10.60 -15.99
CA ARG A 115 1.38 12.06 -15.78
C ARG A 115 0.68 12.45 -14.48
N GLU A 116 -0.33 11.69 -14.05
CA GLU A 116 -0.97 11.93 -12.75
C GLU A 116 -0.01 11.71 -11.58
N ILE A 117 0.91 10.74 -11.71
CA ILE A 117 1.95 10.46 -10.71
C ILE A 117 2.90 11.65 -10.59
N ILE A 118 3.37 12.16 -11.73
CA ILE A 118 4.25 13.35 -11.79
C ILE A 118 3.53 14.55 -11.14
N ASN A 119 2.28 14.79 -11.55
CA ASN A 119 1.46 15.89 -11.01
C ASN A 119 1.21 15.75 -9.50
N PHE A 120 1.10 14.51 -9.00
CA PHE A 120 0.96 14.27 -7.58
C PHE A 120 2.20 14.70 -6.79
N PHE A 121 3.40 14.33 -7.24
CA PHE A 121 4.64 14.70 -6.57
C PHE A 121 5.00 16.19 -6.73
N ASN A 122 4.60 16.83 -7.84
CA ASN A 122 4.84 18.26 -8.07
C ASN A 122 3.97 19.19 -7.21
N LYS A 123 2.82 18.71 -6.71
CA LYS A 123 1.99 19.50 -5.79
C LYS A 123 2.65 19.59 -4.41
N SER A 124 2.37 20.64 -3.65
CA SER A 124 2.79 20.73 -2.25
C SER A 124 2.12 19.65 -1.38
N SER A 125 2.80 19.23 -0.32
CA SER A 125 2.25 18.39 0.74
C SER A 125 1.30 19.17 1.64
N ILE A 126 0.31 18.49 2.21
CA ILE A 126 -0.57 19.06 3.24
C ILE A 126 -0.06 18.71 4.62
N ASN A 127 -0.10 19.69 5.54
CA ASN A 127 0.28 19.55 6.96
C ASN A 127 1.71 19.02 7.18
N SER A 128 2.63 19.34 6.26
CA SER A 128 4.04 18.90 6.30
C SER A 128 4.23 17.38 6.38
N LYS A 129 3.20 16.59 6.02
CA LYS A 129 3.29 15.14 5.93
C LYS A 129 3.95 14.73 4.61
N PRO A 130 4.70 13.62 4.56
CA PRO A 130 5.31 13.12 3.33
C PRO A 130 4.23 12.74 2.31
N LYS A 131 4.52 12.88 1.01
CA LYS A 131 3.67 12.30 -0.03
C LYS A 131 4.04 10.87 -0.33
N ILE A 132 3.03 10.03 -0.49
CA ILE A 132 3.19 8.61 -0.77
C ILE A 132 2.39 8.27 -2.01
N PHE A 133 3.04 7.75 -3.04
CA PHE A 133 2.35 7.19 -4.19
C PHE A 133 2.56 5.67 -4.22
N PHE A 134 1.49 4.92 -4.42
CA PHE A 134 1.54 3.48 -4.62
C PHE A 134 1.10 3.12 -6.03
N LEU A 135 2.00 2.49 -6.80
CA LEU A 135 1.71 1.91 -8.11
C LEU A 135 1.63 0.38 -8.01
N GLU A 136 0.40 -0.15 -8.05
CA GLU A 136 0.14 -1.59 -8.04
C GLU A 136 0.09 -2.14 -9.47
N GLY A 137 0.98 -3.09 -9.78
CA GLY A 137 1.03 -3.77 -11.08
C GLY A 137 2.03 -3.13 -12.06
N ALA A 138 3.24 -2.81 -11.59
CA ALA A 138 4.26 -2.15 -12.42
C ALA A 138 4.70 -2.96 -13.65
N GLU A 139 4.45 -4.27 -13.70
CA GLU A 139 4.63 -5.12 -14.87
C GLU A 139 3.73 -4.73 -16.06
N SER A 140 2.65 -3.99 -15.81
CA SER A 140 1.71 -3.51 -16.83
C SER A 140 2.12 -2.17 -17.44
N LEU A 141 3.32 -1.67 -17.13
CA LEU A 141 3.87 -0.48 -17.77
C LEU A 141 4.25 -0.78 -19.22
N ASN A 142 3.68 -0.03 -20.17
CA ASN A 142 4.20 -0.01 -21.53
C ASN A 142 5.53 0.76 -21.62
N LYS A 143 6.16 0.78 -22.80
CA LYS A 143 7.45 1.47 -23.03
C LYS A 143 7.41 2.96 -22.68
N ASN A 144 6.34 3.65 -23.07
CA ASN A 144 6.19 5.09 -22.84
C ASN A 144 6.00 5.37 -21.34
N SER A 145 5.10 4.63 -20.69
CA SER A 145 4.84 4.72 -19.25
C SER A 145 6.09 4.39 -18.43
N SER A 146 6.85 3.37 -18.83
CA SER A 146 8.13 3.01 -18.19
C SER A 146 9.14 4.15 -18.21
N ASN A 147 9.28 4.85 -19.34
CA ASN A 147 10.18 5.99 -19.45
C ASN A 147 9.73 7.16 -18.57
N SER A 148 8.43 7.40 -18.44
CA SER A 148 7.90 8.39 -17.50
C SER A 148 8.20 8.02 -16.04
N ILE A 149 8.01 6.75 -15.67
CA ILE A 149 8.34 6.25 -14.33
C ILE A 149 9.83 6.42 -14.02
N LEU A 150 10.72 6.16 -14.98
CA LEU A 150 12.17 6.34 -14.78
C LEU A 150 12.52 7.79 -14.41
N LYS A 151 11.87 8.79 -15.02
CA LYS A 151 12.05 10.20 -14.64
C LYS A 151 11.66 10.47 -13.19
N ILE A 152 10.51 9.93 -12.77
CA ILE A 152 10.04 10.05 -11.38
C ILE A 152 11.03 9.39 -10.42
N LEU A 153 11.57 8.22 -10.78
CA LEU A 153 12.56 7.54 -9.95
C LEU A 153 13.89 8.30 -9.85
N GLU A 154 14.22 9.13 -10.83
CA GLU A 154 15.43 9.97 -10.82
C GLU A 154 15.23 11.26 -10.03
N GLU A 155 14.05 11.88 -10.11
CA GLU A 155 13.77 13.23 -9.61
C GLU A 155 12.82 13.25 -8.39
N LEU A 156 12.56 12.11 -7.74
CA LEU A 156 11.66 12.05 -6.59
C LEU A 156 12.14 12.99 -5.47
N PRO A 157 11.35 13.99 -5.04
CA PRO A 157 11.77 14.92 -4.00
C PRO A 157 11.99 14.21 -2.66
N ASP A 158 12.85 14.79 -1.83
CA ASP A 158 13.10 14.28 -0.47
C ASP A 158 11.82 14.23 0.36
N ASN A 159 11.80 13.30 1.33
CA ASN A 159 10.65 13.07 2.20
C ASN A 159 9.34 12.71 1.45
N ASN A 160 9.43 12.23 0.22
CA ASN A 160 8.33 11.60 -0.50
C ASN A 160 8.67 10.14 -0.80
N TYR A 161 7.66 9.29 -0.83
CA TYR A 161 7.82 7.85 -1.02
C TYR A 161 7.08 7.39 -2.26
N PHE A 162 7.78 6.67 -3.13
CA PHE A 162 7.19 5.99 -4.26
C PHE A 162 7.31 4.48 -4.07
N PHE A 163 6.17 3.86 -3.82
CA PHE A 163 6.04 2.43 -3.68
C PHE A 163 5.50 1.84 -4.98
N LEU A 164 6.14 0.77 -5.44
CA LEU A 164 5.70 -0.01 -6.58
C LEU A 164 5.49 -1.45 -6.12
N SER A 165 4.54 -2.15 -6.74
CA SER A 165 4.49 -3.61 -6.62
C SER A 165 4.38 -4.27 -7.97
N TYR A 166 5.00 -5.45 -8.08
CA TYR A 166 4.86 -6.30 -9.27
C TYR A 166 4.79 -7.77 -8.90
N LEU A 167 4.25 -8.59 -9.81
CA LEU A 167 4.21 -10.04 -9.68
C LEU A 167 5.59 -10.65 -9.98
N GLU A 168 6.10 -11.51 -9.09
CA GLU A 168 7.46 -12.07 -9.21
C GLU A 168 7.68 -12.89 -10.50
N ASN A 169 6.61 -13.47 -11.06
CA ASN A 169 6.62 -14.26 -12.29
C ASN A 169 6.43 -13.42 -13.56
N LYS A 170 6.36 -12.09 -13.44
CA LYS A 170 6.22 -11.15 -14.55
C LYS A 170 7.50 -10.36 -14.78
N PHE A 171 7.62 -9.86 -16.01
CA PHE A 171 8.74 -9.02 -16.39
C PHE A 171 8.55 -7.60 -15.87
N LEU A 172 9.61 -7.04 -15.30
CA LEU A 172 9.75 -5.63 -14.98
C LEU A 172 11.14 -5.20 -15.46
N LEU A 173 11.24 -4.01 -16.06
CA LEU A 173 12.50 -3.50 -16.59
C LEU A 173 13.57 -3.39 -15.50
N ASP A 174 14.78 -3.85 -15.80
CA ASP A 174 15.91 -3.80 -14.85
C ASP A 174 16.36 -2.36 -14.56
N THR A 175 16.09 -1.43 -15.47
CA THR A 175 16.30 0.02 -15.26
C THR A 175 15.42 0.58 -14.15
N ILE A 176 14.20 0.06 -13.97
CA ILE A 176 13.31 0.39 -12.86
C ILE A 176 13.80 -0.29 -11.59
N LYS A 177 14.11 -1.60 -11.65
CA LYS A 177 14.57 -2.36 -10.47
C LYS A 177 15.84 -1.78 -9.86
N SER A 178 16.81 -1.39 -10.68
CA SER A 178 18.11 -0.85 -10.23
C SER A 178 18.01 0.49 -9.49
N ARG A 179 16.91 1.24 -9.67
CA ARG A 179 16.67 2.55 -9.03
C ARG A 179 15.82 2.48 -7.77
N CYS A 180 15.37 1.27 -7.39
CA CYS A 180 14.51 1.04 -6.25
C CYS A 180 15.14 0.05 -5.28
N PHE A 181 14.84 0.21 -4.01
CA PHE A 181 15.11 -0.82 -3.03
C PHE A 181 14.06 -1.94 -3.18
N ASN A 182 14.50 -3.18 -3.27
CA ASN A 182 13.61 -4.31 -3.59
C ASN A 182 13.35 -5.18 -2.36
N TYR A 183 12.08 -5.29 -1.95
CA TYR A 183 11.62 -6.25 -0.94
C TYR A 183 10.86 -7.39 -1.61
N ARG A 184 11.40 -8.60 -1.48
CA ARG A 184 10.70 -9.83 -1.85
C ARG A 184 9.83 -10.29 -0.69
N LEU A 185 8.52 -10.33 -0.92
CA LEU A 185 7.53 -10.85 0.00
C LEU A 185 7.28 -12.32 -0.31
N PHE A 186 7.42 -13.16 0.71
CA PHE A 186 7.07 -14.56 0.67
C PHE A 186 6.50 -14.95 2.03
N LEU A 187 5.57 -15.89 2.03
CA LEU A 187 5.10 -16.56 3.24
C LEU A 187 5.59 -18.00 3.18
N SER A 188 6.12 -18.49 4.28
CA SER A 188 6.47 -19.90 4.38
C SER A 188 5.22 -20.79 4.38
N SER A 189 5.42 -22.07 4.10
CA SER A 189 4.39 -23.10 4.20
C SER A 189 3.82 -23.24 5.62
N LYS A 190 4.56 -22.79 6.65
CA LYS A 190 4.11 -22.76 8.04
C LYS A 190 3.27 -21.53 8.38
N GLU A 191 3.61 -20.37 7.81
CA GLU A 191 2.89 -19.12 8.06
C GLU A 191 1.55 -19.06 7.34
N THR A 192 1.49 -19.60 6.12
CA THR A 192 0.31 -19.48 5.25
C THR A 192 -0.97 -20.04 5.91
N PRO A 193 -0.98 -21.25 6.52
CA PRO A 193 -2.17 -21.77 7.19
C PRO A 193 -2.59 -20.92 8.39
N LEU A 194 -1.63 -20.47 9.20
CA LEU A 194 -1.88 -19.64 10.39
C LEU A 194 -2.49 -18.29 10.02
N ILE A 195 -1.97 -17.66 8.96
CA ILE A 195 -2.50 -16.39 8.46
C ILE A 195 -3.92 -16.60 7.92
N LYS A 196 -4.17 -17.69 7.18
CA LYS A 196 -5.52 -18.02 6.70
C LYS A 196 -6.50 -18.22 7.86
N GLU A 197 -6.11 -18.94 8.89
CA GLU A 197 -6.94 -19.14 10.08
C GLU A 197 -7.28 -17.80 10.75
N LYS A 198 -6.29 -16.93 11.00
CA LYS A 198 -6.51 -15.58 11.55
C LYS A 198 -7.46 -14.74 10.70
N LEU A 199 -7.30 -14.80 9.38
CA LEU A 199 -8.19 -14.10 8.43
C LEU A 199 -9.63 -14.63 8.51
N ILE A 200 -9.81 -15.95 8.61
CA ILE A 200 -11.13 -16.58 8.74
C ILE A 200 -11.77 -16.20 10.07
N THR A 201 -11.06 -16.36 11.19
CA THR A 201 -11.56 -16.01 12.52
C THR A 201 -11.98 -14.54 12.59
N GLN A 202 -11.18 -13.64 12.03
CA GLN A 202 -11.53 -12.21 11.96
C GLN A 202 -12.82 -12.00 11.16
N TYR A 203 -12.94 -12.62 9.99
CA TYR A 203 -14.12 -12.50 9.14
C TYR A 203 -15.39 -13.05 9.79
N GLU A 204 -15.30 -14.20 10.47
CA GLU A 204 -16.42 -14.79 11.22
C GLU A 204 -16.83 -13.91 12.41
N THR A 205 -15.86 -13.35 13.13
CA THR A 205 -16.12 -12.44 14.26
C THR A 205 -16.87 -11.19 13.80
N ASN A 206 -16.43 -10.58 12.70
CA ASN A 206 -17.09 -9.41 12.12
C ASN A 206 -18.53 -9.71 11.67
N LYS A 207 -18.79 -10.90 11.12
CA LYS A 207 -20.15 -11.34 10.78
C LYS A 207 -21.06 -11.48 11.99
N THR A 208 -20.55 -12.01 13.10
CA THR A 208 -21.34 -12.22 14.32
C THR A 208 -21.72 -10.90 14.96
N ILE A 209 -20.77 -9.95 15.06
CA ILE A 209 -21.02 -8.61 15.60
C ILE A 209 -22.14 -7.88 14.82
N ILE A 210 -22.17 -8.02 13.49
CA ILE A 210 -23.22 -7.40 12.66
C ILE A 210 -24.59 -8.03 12.93
N LYS A 211 -24.67 -9.34 13.19
CA LYS A 211 -25.93 -10.03 13.50
C LYS A 211 -26.47 -9.67 14.88
N ASP A 212 -25.61 -9.42 15.85
CA ASP A 212 -26.01 -9.07 17.22
C ASP A 212 -26.47 -7.59 17.34
N LEU A 213 -26.24 -6.79 16.30
CA LEU A 213 -26.63 -5.37 16.20
C LEU A 213 -27.92 -5.15 15.36
N THR A 214 -28.51 -6.22 14.80
CA THR A 214 -29.76 -6.21 14.01
C THR A 214 -30.86 -6.99 14.71
#